data_AF-A0A1H3FSI7-F1
#
_entry.id   AF-A0A1H3FSI7-F1
#
_cell.length_a   1.000
_cell.length_b   1.000
_cell.length_c   1.000
_cell.angle_alpha   90.00
_cell.angle_beta   90.00
_cell.angle_gamma   90.00
#
_symmetry.space_group_name_H-M   'P 1'
#
loop_
_entity.id
_entity.type
_entity.pdbx_description
1 polymer ?
#
loop_
_entity_poly.entity_id
_entity_poly.type
_entity_poly.pdbx_seq_one_letter_code
_entity_poly.pdbx_strand_id
1 'polypeptide(L)'
;MTCDEIRIALSARLDGEDPQAPAARLDGHLAGCAACRVWLARAEQVTRAVRVQPAEVPDLTAAVLAAVAADPRGPAAARRRAAAAARGRRQILRVAVAVAAVAQLAVALPILLAGFGVAVDPHTSREMASFDVALAVGFALAAYRPERAQAFVPVAFVLAVCLAGTSAVDIANSTTLLVHEIGHLAAVVQAVLLWALGRVSGGRAGPVSTAAAAGRG
;
A
#
# COMPACT_ATOMS: atom_id res chain seq x y z
N MET A 1 54.85 -7.16 24.72
CA MET A 1 53.91 -7.71 25.71
C MET A 1 54.44 -9.03 26.19
N THR A 2 54.36 -9.26 27.50
CA THR A 2 54.72 -10.55 28.10
C THR A 2 53.61 -11.58 27.81
N CYS A 3 53.92 -12.87 27.98
CA CYS A 3 52.90 -13.91 27.81
C CYS A 3 51.73 -13.74 28.80
N ASP A 4 51.97 -13.20 29.99
CA ASP A 4 50.91 -12.96 30.99
C ASP A 4 49.96 -11.84 30.57
N GLU A 5 50.48 -10.71 30.08
CA GLU A 5 49.65 -9.62 29.54
C GLU A 5 48.75 -10.10 28.39
N ILE A 6 49.30 -10.96 27.52
CA ILE A 6 48.54 -11.54 26.41
C ILE A 6 47.46 -12.49 26.91
N ARG A 7 47.74 -13.33 27.91
CA ARG A 7 46.75 -14.25 28.49
C ARG A 7 45.60 -13.50 29.16
N ILE A 8 45.89 -12.43 29.91
CA ILE A 8 44.86 -11.58 30.53
C ILE A 8 43.95 -10.98 29.46
N ALA A 9 44.53 -10.37 28.42
CA ALA A 9 43.76 -9.78 27.33
C ALA A 9 42.93 -10.81 26.55
N LEU A 10 43.48 -12.01 26.30
CA LEU A 10 42.74 -13.10 25.67
C LEU A 10 41.61 -13.64 26.55
N SER A 11 41.79 -13.68 27.89
CA SER A 11 40.73 -14.05 28.83
C SER A 11 39.57 -13.04 28.77
N ALA A 12 39.87 -11.75 28.86
CA ALA A 12 38.86 -10.70 28.74
C ALA A 12 38.06 -10.82 27.43
N ARG A 13 38.75 -11.10 26.31
CA ARG A 13 38.10 -11.36 25.02
C ARG A 13 37.15 -12.56 25.04
N LEU A 14 37.50 -13.64 25.74
CA LEU A 14 36.64 -14.82 25.87
C LEU A 14 35.39 -14.55 26.70
N ASP A 15 35.47 -13.64 27.66
CA ASP A 15 34.33 -13.24 28.49
C ASP A 15 33.44 -12.18 27.84
N GLY A 16 33.89 -11.57 26.74
CA GLY A 16 33.21 -10.47 26.05
C GLY A 16 33.54 -9.09 26.62
N GLU A 17 34.58 -9.01 27.44
CA GLU A 17 35.10 -7.78 28.04
C GLU A 17 36.16 -7.11 27.13
N ASP A 18 36.49 -5.85 27.41
CA ASP A 18 37.53 -5.11 26.68
C ASP A 18 38.93 -5.69 27.00
N PRO A 19 39.67 -6.22 26.00
CA PRO A 19 41.01 -6.78 26.21
C PRO A 19 42.07 -5.75 26.64
N GLN A 20 41.78 -4.45 26.54
CA GLN A 20 42.74 -3.35 26.76
C GLN A 20 44.04 -3.50 25.94
N ALA A 21 43.96 -4.22 24.82
CA ALA A 21 45.06 -4.49 23.90
C ALA A 21 44.53 -4.52 22.45
N PRO A 22 45.25 -3.91 21.48
CA PRO A 22 44.83 -3.96 20.08
C PRO A 22 44.84 -5.40 19.53
N ALA A 23 43.81 -5.77 18.76
CA ALA A 23 43.68 -7.11 18.16
C ALA A 23 44.93 -7.53 17.36
N ALA A 24 45.45 -6.63 16.52
CA ALA A 24 46.66 -6.88 15.73
C ALA A 24 47.89 -7.25 16.59
N ARG A 25 47.96 -6.73 17.81
CA ARG A 25 49.05 -7.00 18.75
C ARG A 25 48.90 -8.38 19.41
N LEU A 26 47.66 -8.80 19.69
CA LEU A 26 47.33 -10.15 20.16
C LEU A 26 47.63 -11.19 19.07
N ASP A 27 47.16 -10.94 17.84
CA ASP A 27 47.35 -11.84 16.70
C ASP A 27 48.84 -12.00 16.35
N GLY A 28 49.60 -10.90 16.39
CA GLY A 28 51.05 -10.93 16.19
C GLY A 28 51.77 -11.79 17.23
N HIS A 29 51.36 -11.73 18.50
CA HIS A 29 51.93 -12.60 19.54
C HIS A 29 51.52 -14.06 19.35
N LEU A 30 50.27 -14.32 18.98
CA LEU A 30 49.78 -15.67 18.69
C LEU A 30 50.45 -16.29 17.47
N ALA A 31 50.93 -15.51 16.50
CA ALA A 31 51.74 -16.02 15.39
C ALA A 31 53.11 -16.53 15.87
N GLY A 32 53.76 -15.82 16.80
CA GLY A 32 55.10 -16.15 17.28
C GLY A 32 55.18 -17.10 18.49
N CYS A 33 54.11 -17.22 19.29
CA CYS A 33 54.17 -17.92 20.57
C CYS A 33 53.26 -19.17 20.62
N ALA A 34 53.87 -20.35 20.55
CA ALA A 34 53.15 -21.63 20.65
C ALA A 34 52.49 -21.84 22.03
N ALA A 35 53.13 -21.38 23.12
CA ALA A 35 52.59 -21.53 24.46
C ALA A 35 51.27 -20.78 24.67
N CYS A 36 51.15 -19.57 24.10
CA CYS A 36 49.93 -18.77 24.17
C CYS A 36 48.81 -19.33 23.28
N ARG A 37 49.14 -19.93 22.13
CA ARG A 37 48.16 -20.68 21.30
C ARG A 37 47.59 -21.89 22.04
N VAL A 38 48.46 -22.67 22.69
CA VAL A 38 48.04 -23.85 23.49
C VAL A 38 47.19 -23.42 24.67
N TRP A 39 47.57 -22.34 25.35
CA TRP A 39 46.80 -21.79 26.46
C TRP A 39 45.40 -21.34 26.00
N LEU A 40 45.31 -20.59 24.89
CA LEU A 40 44.03 -20.10 24.36
C LEU A 40 43.10 -21.26 23.99
N ALA A 41 43.60 -22.28 23.30
CA ALA A 41 42.81 -23.45 22.93
C ALA A 41 42.24 -24.18 24.16
N ARG A 42 43.01 -24.26 25.26
CA ARG A 42 42.52 -24.85 26.52
C ARG A 42 41.48 -23.96 27.19
N ALA A 43 41.68 -22.64 27.19
CA ALA A 43 40.72 -21.69 27.74
C ALA A 43 39.39 -21.76 26.98
N GLU A 44 39.42 -21.80 25.65
CA GLU A 44 38.23 -21.97 24.80
C GLU A 44 37.47 -23.26 25.09
N GLN A 45 38.18 -24.38 25.31
CA GLN A 45 37.56 -25.66 25.68
C GLN A 45 36.82 -25.57 27.02
N VAL A 46 37.44 -24.97 28.03
CA VAL A 46 36.81 -24.77 29.35
C VAL A 46 35.60 -23.84 29.24
N THR A 47 35.75 -22.70 28.56
CA THR A 47 34.65 -21.74 28.35
C THR A 47 33.47 -22.39 27.64
N ARG A 48 33.72 -23.22 26.61
CA ARG A 48 32.67 -23.99 25.93
C ARG A 48 31.98 -24.98 26.86
N ALA A 49 32.74 -25.74 27.64
CA ALA A 49 32.20 -26.74 28.57
C ALA A 49 31.33 -26.10 29.67
N VAL A 50 31.70 -24.91 30.14
CA VAL A 50 30.95 -24.20 31.18
C VAL A 50 29.72 -23.47 30.63
N ARG A 51 29.83 -22.84 29.45
CA ARG A 51 28.72 -22.07 28.85
C ARG A 51 27.64 -22.92 28.18
N VAL A 52 28.04 -24.05 27.59
CA VAL A 52 27.11 -24.92 26.87
C VAL A 52 26.80 -26.13 27.75
N GLN A 53 25.89 -25.93 28.70
CA GLN A 53 25.31 -27.03 29.47
C GLN A 53 23.97 -27.45 28.87
N PRO A 54 23.69 -28.76 28.78
CA PRO A 54 22.37 -29.23 28.39
C PRO A 54 21.36 -28.74 29.41
N ALA A 55 20.46 -27.87 28.97
CA ALA A 55 19.30 -27.43 29.73
C ALA A 55 18.06 -28.06 29.10
N GLU A 56 17.23 -28.69 29.93
CA GLU A 56 15.91 -29.16 29.49
C GLU A 56 14.97 -27.96 29.48
N VAL A 57 14.82 -27.35 28.30
CA VAL A 57 13.97 -26.17 28.11
C VAL A 57 12.70 -26.61 27.37
N PRO A 58 11.49 -26.24 27.84
CA PRO A 58 10.26 -26.55 27.12
C PRO A 58 10.27 -25.87 25.75
N ASP A 59 9.66 -26.52 24.74
CA ASP A 59 9.52 -25.92 23.41
C ASP A 59 8.53 -24.74 23.48
N LEU A 60 9.06 -23.53 23.38
CA LEU A 60 8.29 -22.29 23.38
C LEU A 60 7.95 -21.80 21.97
N THR A 61 8.29 -22.54 20.92
CA THR A 61 8.14 -22.08 19.53
C THR A 61 6.70 -21.67 19.24
N ALA A 62 5.72 -22.50 19.60
CA ALA A 62 4.31 -22.20 19.39
C ALA A 62 3.85 -20.97 20.20
N ALA A 63 4.28 -20.85 21.45
CA ALA A 63 3.92 -19.73 22.32
C ALA A 63 4.50 -18.40 21.81
N VAL A 64 5.76 -18.41 21.36
CA VAL A 64 6.42 -17.24 20.77
C VAL A 64 5.75 -16.84 19.46
N LEU A 65 5.48 -17.78 18.55
CA LEU A 65 4.79 -17.49 17.29
C LEU A 65 3.38 -16.94 17.53
N ALA A 66 2.65 -17.48 18.50
CA ALA A 66 1.33 -16.96 18.89
C ALA A 66 1.43 -15.53 19.44
N ALA A 67 2.40 -15.24 20.32
CA ALA A 67 2.63 -13.90 20.85
C ALA A 67 2.98 -12.89 19.74
N VAL A 68 3.85 -13.27 18.79
CA VAL A 68 4.20 -12.41 17.64
C VAL A 68 2.99 -12.19 16.72
N ALA A 69 2.16 -13.21 16.50
CA ALA A 69 0.95 -13.07 15.69
C ALA A 69 -0.13 -12.18 16.34
N ALA A 70 -0.20 -12.22 17.68
CA ALA A 70 -1.10 -11.43 18.51
C ALA A 70 -0.61 -9.99 18.74
N ASP A 71 0.68 -9.71 18.53
CA ASP A 71 1.26 -8.38 18.75
C ASP A 71 0.52 -7.31 17.94
N PRO A 72 -0.16 -6.36 18.60
CA PRO A 72 -0.86 -5.25 17.94
C PRO A 72 0.08 -4.28 17.20
N ARG A 73 1.37 -4.28 17.51
CA ARG A 73 2.41 -3.49 16.83
C ARG A 73 3.14 -4.30 15.76
N GLY A 74 2.87 -5.60 15.70
CA GLY A 74 3.50 -6.51 14.76
C GLY A 74 3.10 -6.24 13.29
N PRO A 75 3.93 -6.72 12.34
CA PRO A 75 3.70 -6.50 10.91
C PRO A 75 2.38 -7.12 10.42
N ALA A 76 1.87 -8.16 11.07
CA ALA A 76 0.58 -8.77 10.74
C ALA A 76 -0.60 -7.84 11.09
N ALA A 77 -0.56 -7.21 12.28
CA ALA A 77 -1.57 -6.24 12.70
C ALA A 77 -1.55 -4.99 11.81
N ALA A 78 -0.36 -4.49 11.45
CA ALA A 78 -0.20 -3.38 10.51
C ALA A 78 -0.83 -3.69 9.14
N ARG A 79 -0.57 -4.88 8.58
CA ARG A 79 -1.19 -5.33 7.32
C ARG A 79 -2.72 -5.41 7.41
N ARG A 80 -3.26 -5.92 8.52
CA ARG A 80 -4.72 -5.98 8.76
C ARG A 80 -5.35 -4.59 8.79
N ARG A 81 -4.73 -3.62 9.48
CA ARG A 81 -5.17 -2.22 9.52
C ARG A 81 -5.11 -1.55 8.15
N ALA A 82 -4.01 -1.73 7.42
CA ALA A 82 -3.86 -1.20 6.06
C ALA A 82 -4.94 -1.77 5.11
N ALA A 83 -5.20 -3.09 5.20
CA ALA A 83 -6.26 -3.72 4.43
C ALA A 83 -7.66 -3.21 4.82
N ALA A 84 -7.91 -2.94 6.10
CA ALA A 84 -9.16 -2.34 6.58
C ALA A 84 -9.33 -0.90 6.08
N ALA A 85 -8.28 -0.08 6.16
CA ALA A 85 -8.27 1.29 5.64
C ALA A 85 -8.51 1.31 4.12
N ALA A 86 -7.87 0.41 3.37
CA ALA A 86 -8.08 0.28 1.94
C ALA A 86 -9.52 -0.13 1.59
N ARG A 87 -10.14 -1.03 2.37
CA ARG A 87 -11.56 -1.39 2.22
C ARG A 87 -12.47 -0.20 2.51
N GLY A 88 -12.20 0.54 3.59
CA GLY A 88 -12.95 1.76 3.94
C GLY A 88 -12.87 2.81 2.84
N ARG A 89 -11.67 3.11 2.35
CA ARG A 89 -11.45 4.04 1.23
C ARG A 89 -12.19 3.61 -0.04
N ARG A 90 -12.17 2.31 -0.38
CA ARG A 90 -12.92 1.77 -1.52
C ARG A 90 -14.42 1.96 -1.34
N GLN A 91 -14.95 1.75 -0.14
CA GLN A 91 -16.37 1.93 0.14
C GLN A 91 -16.77 3.40 0.02
N ILE A 92 -15.97 4.32 0.57
CA ILE A 92 -16.21 5.76 0.46
C ILE A 92 -16.23 6.18 -1.02
N LEU A 93 -15.26 5.74 -1.82
CA LEU A 93 -15.21 6.05 -3.26
C LEU A 93 -16.42 5.48 -4.01
N ARG A 94 -16.88 4.26 -3.70
CA ARG A 94 -18.10 3.69 -4.31
C ARG A 94 -19.33 4.52 -3.98
N VAL A 95 -19.50 4.92 -2.72
CA VAL A 95 -20.63 5.76 -2.29
C VAL A 95 -20.55 7.11 -2.97
N ALA A 96 -19.38 7.74 -3.03
CA ALA A 96 -19.19 9.02 -3.70
C ALA A 96 -19.55 8.97 -5.19
N VAL A 97 -19.06 7.96 -5.93
CA VAL A 97 -19.43 7.75 -7.35
C VAL A 97 -20.94 7.52 -7.49
N ALA A 98 -21.54 6.70 -6.63
CA ALA A 98 -22.98 6.42 -6.69
C ALA A 98 -23.82 7.67 -6.43
N VAL A 99 -23.47 8.46 -5.42
CA VAL A 99 -24.15 9.73 -5.10
C VAL A 99 -24.03 10.72 -6.24
N ALA A 100 -22.83 10.87 -6.81
CA ALA A 100 -22.61 11.77 -7.94
C ALA A 100 -23.40 11.33 -9.19
N ALA A 101 -23.44 10.03 -9.49
CA ALA A 101 -24.25 9.47 -10.57
C ALA A 101 -25.75 9.69 -10.35
N VAL A 102 -26.26 9.52 -9.12
CA VAL A 102 -27.66 9.79 -8.78
C VAL A 102 -27.98 11.27 -8.91
N ALA A 103 -27.10 12.16 -8.47
CA ALA A 103 -27.27 13.60 -8.63
C ALA A 103 -27.31 14.01 -10.13
N GLN A 104 -26.40 13.47 -10.95
CA GLN A 104 -26.40 13.69 -12.40
C GLN A 104 -27.70 13.20 -13.04
N LEU A 105 -28.17 12.01 -12.65
CA LEU A 105 -29.44 11.47 -13.13
C LEU A 105 -30.63 12.35 -12.73
N ALA A 106 -30.65 12.86 -11.49
CA ALA A 106 -31.70 13.73 -10.99
C ALA A 106 -31.77 15.07 -11.75
N VAL A 107 -30.64 15.57 -12.25
CA VAL A 107 -30.57 16.77 -13.10
C VAL A 107 -30.98 16.49 -14.54
N ALA A 108 -30.52 15.37 -15.11
CA ALA A 108 -30.76 15.04 -16.52
C ALA A 108 -32.21 14.58 -16.79
N LEU A 109 -32.83 13.88 -15.84
CA LEU A 109 -34.14 13.25 -16.04
C LEU A 109 -35.27 14.26 -16.29
N PRO A 110 -35.40 15.39 -15.57
CA PRO A 110 -36.39 16.42 -15.87
C PRO A 110 -36.20 17.06 -17.25
N ILE A 111 -34.94 17.26 -17.69
CA ILE A 111 -34.62 17.82 -19.01
C ILE A 111 -35.08 16.84 -20.10
N LEU A 112 -34.81 15.55 -19.91
CA LEU A 112 -35.20 14.48 -20.84
C LEU A 112 -36.72 14.32 -20.95
N LEU A 113 -37.42 14.24 -19.81
CA LEU A 113 -38.84 13.90 -19.77
C LEU A 113 -39.78 15.10 -19.99
N ALA A 114 -39.45 16.24 -19.41
CA ALA A 114 -40.33 17.40 -19.38
C ALA A 114 -39.81 18.57 -20.23
N GLY A 115 -38.62 18.45 -20.83
CA GLY A 115 -38.09 19.46 -21.75
C GLY A 115 -37.68 20.77 -21.07
N PHE A 116 -37.32 20.75 -19.78
CA PHE A 116 -36.88 21.90 -18.99
C PHE A 116 -35.48 22.44 -19.40
N GLY A 117 -35.17 22.53 -20.70
CA GLY A 117 -33.91 23.06 -21.21
C GLY A 117 -33.87 24.58 -21.19
N VAL A 118 -32.71 25.16 -20.86
CA VAL A 118 -32.44 26.59 -21.00
C VAL A 118 -32.09 26.91 -22.46
N ALA A 119 -32.90 27.73 -23.11
CA ALA A 119 -32.60 28.52 -24.32
C ALA A 119 -32.05 27.79 -25.59
N VAL A 120 -32.19 26.48 -25.72
CA VAL A 120 -31.79 25.70 -26.91
C VAL A 120 -32.99 24.91 -27.45
N ASP A 121 -32.93 24.50 -28.72
CA ASP A 121 -33.93 23.64 -29.35
C ASP A 121 -34.27 22.41 -28.48
N PRO A 122 -35.56 22.08 -28.27
CA PRO A 122 -36.00 20.97 -27.43
C PRO A 122 -35.47 19.60 -27.89
N HIS A 123 -35.17 19.43 -29.18
CA HIS A 123 -34.60 18.19 -29.70
C HIS A 123 -33.16 18.01 -29.20
N THR A 124 -32.30 19.01 -29.40
CA THR A 124 -30.91 19.00 -28.95
C THR A 124 -30.80 18.85 -27.42
N SER A 125 -31.67 19.52 -26.68
CA SER A 125 -31.72 19.40 -25.20
C SER A 125 -32.02 17.96 -24.75
N ARG A 126 -32.94 17.26 -25.44
CA ARG A 126 -33.27 15.86 -25.14
C ARG A 126 -32.15 14.91 -25.53
N GLU A 127 -31.50 15.15 -26.67
CA GLU A 127 -30.34 14.35 -27.09
C GLU A 127 -29.22 14.44 -26.07
N MET A 128 -28.83 15.66 -25.67
CA MET A 128 -27.81 15.87 -24.62
C MET A 128 -28.20 15.21 -23.30
N ALA A 129 -29.45 15.40 -22.84
CA ALA A 129 -29.93 14.78 -21.61
C ALA A 129 -29.91 13.25 -21.68
N SER A 130 -30.16 12.65 -22.85
CA SER A 130 -30.10 11.19 -23.03
C SER A 130 -28.68 10.65 -22.87
N PHE A 131 -27.66 11.37 -23.34
CA PHE A 131 -26.25 11.02 -23.12
C PHE A 131 -25.87 11.13 -21.65
N ASP A 132 -26.32 12.18 -20.95
CA ASP A 132 -26.07 12.35 -19.52
C ASP A 132 -26.72 11.25 -18.67
N VAL A 133 -27.96 10.85 -19.01
CA VAL A 133 -28.62 9.71 -18.38
C VAL A 133 -27.82 8.42 -18.61
N ALA A 134 -27.35 8.17 -19.83
CA ALA A 134 -26.56 6.98 -20.15
C ALA A 134 -25.24 6.95 -19.36
N LEU A 135 -24.54 8.07 -19.25
CA LEU A 135 -23.32 8.20 -18.45
C LEU A 135 -23.59 8.00 -16.96
N ALA A 136 -24.63 8.63 -16.41
CA ALA A 136 -25.02 8.48 -15.01
C ALA A 136 -25.33 7.02 -14.67
N VAL A 137 -26.08 6.31 -15.52
CA VAL A 137 -26.36 4.88 -15.35
C VAL A 137 -25.08 4.05 -15.44
N GLY A 138 -24.21 4.32 -16.43
CA GLY A 138 -22.92 3.64 -16.56
C GLY A 138 -22.03 3.78 -15.32
N PHE A 139 -21.98 4.98 -14.74
CA PHE A 139 -21.21 5.27 -13.53
C PHE A 139 -21.84 4.66 -12.26
N ALA A 140 -23.18 4.63 -12.15
CA ALA A 140 -23.87 3.91 -11.09
C ALA A 140 -23.57 2.39 -11.14
N LEU A 141 -23.56 1.81 -12.35
CA LEU A 141 -23.18 0.42 -12.57
C LEU A 141 -21.70 0.17 -12.22
N ALA A 142 -20.81 1.12 -12.52
CA ALA A 142 -19.40 1.06 -12.12
C ALA A 142 -19.24 1.15 -10.59
N ALA A 143 -20.08 1.92 -9.88
CA ALA A 143 -20.08 1.96 -8.42
C ALA A 143 -20.52 0.61 -7.82
N TYR A 144 -21.57 -0.01 -8.40
CA TYR A 144 -22.06 -1.32 -8.00
C TYR A 144 -21.03 -2.43 -8.28
N ARG A 145 -20.45 -2.46 -9.49
CA ARG A 145 -19.39 -3.39 -9.91
C ARG A 145 -18.08 -2.66 -10.26
N PRO A 146 -17.26 -2.29 -9.26
CA PRO A 146 -16.02 -1.53 -9.45
C PRO A 146 -14.93 -2.32 -10.15
N GLU A 147 -15.10 -3.63 -10.30
CA GLU A 147 -14.29 -4.45 -11.22
C GLU A 147 -14.39 -3.92 -12.65
N ARG A 148 -15.53 -3.31 -13.02
CA ARG A 148 -15.77 -2.67 -14.32
C ARG A 148 -15.41 -1.19 -14.34
N ALA A 149 -15.09 -0.55 -13.21
CA ALA A 149 -14.79 0.88 -13.17
C ALA A 149 -13.62 1.25 -14.08
N GLN A 150 -12.63 0.36 -14.22
CA GLN A 150 -11.49 0.58 -15.13
C GLN A 150 -11.89 0.74 -16.60
N ALA A 151 -12.96 0.07 -17.04
CA ALA A 151 -13.45 0.20 -18.41
C ALA A 151 -14.04 1.59 -18.71
N PHE A 152 -14.57 2.27 -17.68
CA PHE A 152 -15.19 3.59 -17.82
C PHE A 152 -14.21 4.75 -17.61
N VAL A 153 -12.99 4.50 -17.12
CA VAL A 153 -11.98 5.56 -16.87
C VAL A 153 -11.58 6.30 -18.16
N PRO A 154 -11.26 5.64 -19.29
CA PRO A 154 -10.90 6.36 -20.52
C PRO A 154 -12.03 7.24 -21.04
N VAL A 155 -13.27 6.74 -20.97
CA VAL A 155 -14.48 7.48 -21.38
C VAL A 155 -14.64 8.72 -20.51
N ALA A 156 -14.57 8.58 -19.19
CA ALA A 156 -14.68 9.70 -18.26
C ALA A 156 -13.55 10.72 -18.42
N PHE A 157 -12.33 10.25 -18.74
CA PHE A 157 -11.18 11.13 -19.00
C PHE A 157 -11.37 11.96 -20.27
N VAL A 158 -11.73 11.33 -21.39
CA VAL A 158 -11.99 12.04 -22.65
C VAL A 158 -13.13 13.04 -22.46
N LEU A 159 -14.21 12.63 -21.80
CA LEU A 159 -15.32 13.52 -21.46
C LEU A 159 -14.83 14.74 -20.66
N ALA A 160 -14.04 14.53 -19.60
CA ALA A 160 -13.52 15.62 -18.78
C ALA A 160 -12.62 16.57 -19.58
N VAL A 161 -11.78 16.06 -20.48
CA VAL A 161 -10.92 16.89 -21.35
C VAL A 161 -11.76 17.70 -22.34
N CYS A 162 -12.73 17.07 -23.00
CA CYS A 162 -13.62 17.77 -23.93
C CYS A 162 -14.40 18.89 -23.22
N LEU A 163 -14.99 18.60 -22.06
CA LEU A 163 -15.73 19.58 -21.26
C LEU A 163 -14.82 20.72 -20.78
N ALA A 164 -13.61 20.42 -20.29
CA ALA A 164 -12.67 21.46 -19.89
C ALA A 164 -12.27 22.36 -21.08
N GLY A 165 -12.09 21.77 -22.26
CA GLY A 165 -11.79 22.51 -23.49
C GLY A 165 -12.94 23.42 -23.91
N THR A 166 -14.17 22.92 -23.96
CA THR A 166 -15.34 23.73 -24.33
C THR A 166 -15.62 24.81 -23.30
N SER A 167 -15.49 24.52 -22.00
CA SER A 167 -15.61 25.54 -20.95
C SER A 167 -14.56 26.65 -21.08
N ALA A 168 -13.31 26.31 -21.42
CA ALA A 168 -12.27 27.32 -21.65
C ALA A 168 -12.59 28.23 -22.85
N VAL A 169 -13.16 27.67 -23.92
CA VAL A 169 -13.62 28.43 -25.09
C VAL A 169 -14.78 29.35 -24.72
N ASP A 170 -15.75 28.86 -23.94
CA ASP A 170 -16.90 29.66 -23.51
C ASP A 170 -16.49 30.82 -22.59
N ILE A 171 -15.56 30.57 -21.65
CA ILE A 171 -14.98 31.62 -20.79
C ILE A 171 -14.26 32.67 -21.64
N ALA A 172 -13.46 32.25 -22.63
CA ALA A 172 -12.75 33.17 -23.52
C ALA A 172 -13.70 34.03 -24.37
N ASN A 173 -14.85 33.48 -24.75
CA ASN A 173 -15.89 34.17 -25.51
C ASN A 173 -16.86 34.97 -24.63
N SER A 174 -16.68 34.99 -23.30
CA SER A 174 -17.55 35.67 -22.33
C SER A 174 -19.02 35.22 -22.39
N THR A 175 -19.27 33.96 -22.75
CA THR A 175 -20.63 33.44 -23.04
C THR A 175 -21.36 32.85 -21.82
N THR A 176 -20.78 32.79 -20.61
CA THR A 176 -21.30 31.95 -19.52
C THR A 176 -21.90 32.69 -18.31
N LEU A 177 -23.11 32.28 -17.91
CA LEU A 177 -23.67 32.45 -16.57
C LEU A 177 -23.16 31.32 -15.64
N LEU A 178 -22.82 31.66 -14.38
CA LEU A 178 -22.28 30.76 -13.32
C LEU A 178 -23.01 29.41 -13.15
N VAL A 179 -24.28 29.30 -13.56
CA VAL A 179 -25.10 28.10 -13.43
C VAL A 179 -24.63 26.97 -14.36
N HIS A 180 -24.05 27.28 -15.53
CA HIS A 180 -23.54 26.25 -16.45
C HIS A 180 -22.20 25.65 -16.01
N GLU A 181 -21.37 26.37 -15.24
CA GLU A 181 -20.08 25.85 -14.77
C GLU A 181 -20.22 24.73 -13.72
N ILE A 182 -21.35 24.70 -12.99
CA ILE A 182 -21.59 23.69 -11.94
C ILE A 182 -21.75 22.28 -12.53
N GLY A 183 -22.42 22.16 -13.69
CA GLY A 183 -22.57 20.87 -14.38
C GLY A 183 -21.24 20.33 -14.92
N HIS A 184 -20.40 21.22 -15.45
CA HIS A 184 -19.06 20.88 -15.96
C HIS A 184 -18.13 20.40 -14.83
N LEU A 185 -18.17 21.06 -13.67
CA LEU A 185 -17.39 20.66 -12.50
C LEU A 185 -17.80 19.26 -12.00
N ALA A 186 -19.10 18.93 -12.04
CA ALA A 186 -19.59 17.62 -11.63
C ALA A 186 -18.98 16.48 -12.47
N ALA A 187 -18.88 16.65 -13.79
CA ALA A 187 -18.29 15.64 -14.67
C ALA A 187 -16.79 15.43 -14.40
N VAL A 188 -16.03 16.49 -14.13
CA VAL A 188 -14.60 16.41 -13.76
C VAL A 188 -14.43 15.67 -12.43
N VAL A 189 -15.23 16.03 -11.42
CA VAL A 189 -15.25 15.34 -10.12
C VAL A 189 -15.56 13.85 -10.31
N GLN A 190 -16.53 13.51 -11.16
CA GLN A 190 -16.92 12.13 -11.45
C GLN A 190 -15.78 11.33 -12.09
N ALA A 191 -15.06 11.93 -13.05
CA ALA A 191 -13.90 11.30 -13.68
C ALA A 191 -12.77 11.02 -12.68
N VAL A 192 -12.48 11.98 -11.80
CA VAL A 192 -11.47 11.82 -10.73
C VAL A 192 -11.88 10.72 -9.75
N LEU A 193 -13.14 10.67 -9.35
CA LEU A 193 -13.67 9.65 -8.44
C LEU A 193 -13.59 8.24 -9.05
N LEU A 194 -13.93 8.08 -10.33
CA LEU A 194 -13.84 6.81 -11.05
C LEU A 194 -12.39 6.35 -11.22
N TRP A 195 -11.49 7.26 -11.58
CA TRP A 195 -10.06 6.96 -11.66
C TRP A 195 -9.50 6.50 -10.31
N ALA A 196 -9.84 7.21 -9.23
CA ALA A 196 -9.44 6.85 -7.88
C ALA A 196 -10.00 5.46 -7.48
N LEU A 197 -11.26 5.17 -7.82
CA LEU A 197 -11.90 3.88 -7.54
C LEU A 197 -11.26 2.73 -8.33
N GLY A 198 -10.91 2.96 -9.60
CA GLY A 198 -10.22 2.00 -10.47
C GLY A 198 -8.81 1.65 -9.97
N ARG A 199 -8.08 2.65 -9.45
CA ARG A 199 -6.73 2.47 -8.87
C ARG A 199 -6.74 1.66 -7.58
N VAL A 200 -7.70 1.92 -6.70
CA VAL A 200 -7.85 1.19 -5.43
C VAL A 200 -8.36 -0.24 -5.66
N SER A 201 -9.15 -0.47 -6.71
CA SER A 201 -9.69 -1.79 -7.04
C SER A 201 -8.69 -2.68 -7.78
N GLY A 202 -7.82 -2.11 -8.64
CA GLY A 202 -6.81 -2.85 -9.41
C GLY A 202 -5.63 -3.38 -8.60
N GLY A 203 -5.30 -2.78 -7.44
CA GLY A 203 -4.20 -3.22 -6.58
C GLY A 203 -4.38 -4.59 -5.90
N ARG A 204 -5.52 -5.27 -6.10
CA ARG A 204 -5.78 -6.63 -5.61
C ARG A 204 -5.30 -7.73 -6.55
N ALA A 205 -4.98 -7.43 -7.81
CA ALA A 205 -4.35 -8.37 -8.73
C ALA A 205 -2.82 -8.36 -8.53
N GLY A 206 -2.36 -8.65 -7.31
CA GLY A 206 -0.96 -9.01 -7.10
C GLY A 206 -0.71 -10.40 -7.71
N PRO A 207 0.49 -10.68 -8.26
CA PRO A 207 0.77 -11.98 -8.85
C PRO A 207 0.46 -13.07 -7.82
N VAL A 208 -0.40 -14.01 -8.21
CA VAL A 208 -0.66 -15.23 -7.45
C VAL A 208 0.70 -15.92 -7.31
N SER A 209 1.33 -15.77 -6.15
CA SER A 209 2.50 -16.55 -5.81
C SER A 209 2.03 -18.00 -5.72
N THR A 210 2.24 -18.73 -6.81
CA THR A 210 2.16 -20.19 -6.86
C THR A 210 3.29 -20.72 -5.98
N ALA A 211 3.08 -20.67 -4.66
CA ALA A 211 3.93 -21.35 -3.70
C ALA A 211 3.81 -22.84 -4.00
N ALA A 212 4.95 -23.39 -4.43
CA ALA A 212 5.12 -24.75 -4.90
C ALA A 212 4.54 -25.77 -3.91
N ALA A 213 3.53 -26.51 -4.37
CA ALA A 213 3.28 -27.85 -3.91
C ALA A 213 4.36 -28.77 -4.50
N ALA A 214 5.56 -28.75 -3.92
CA ALA A 214 6.54 -29.82 -4.11
C ALA A 214 6.30 -30.85 -2.99
N GLY A 215 5.58 -31.90 -3.35
CA GLY A 215 5.27 -33.02 -2.47
C GLY A 215 6.51 -33.81 -2.06
N ARG A 216 6.42 -34.43 -0.88
CA ARG A 216 7.24 -35.58 -0.52
C ARG A 216 6.31 -36.79 -0.48
N GLY A 217 6.43 -37.61 -1.53
CA GLY A 217 6.26 -39.06 -1.44
C GLY A 217 7.61 -39.69 -1.15
#